data_AF-A0A963X7E3-F1
#
_entry.id   AF-A0A963X7E3-F1
#
_cell.length_a   1.000
_cell.length_b   1.000
_cell.length_c   1.000
_cell.angle_alpha   90.00
_cell.angle_beta   90.00
_cell.angle_gamma   90.00
#
_symmetry.space_group_name_H-M   'P 1'
#
loop_
_entity.id
_entity.type
_entity.pdbx_description
1 polymer ?
#
loop_
_entity_poly.entity_id
_entity_poly.type
_entity_poly.pdbx_seq_one_letter_code
_entity_poly.pdbx_strand_id
1 'polypeptide(L)' 'MKDWLRKHPQVRTIRVAAADLNGQPRGKRIPTRFADKITSDGTRFPFSVLNLDIWGEDIEDSPL' A
#
# COMPACT_ATOMS: atom_id res chain seq x y z
N MET A 1 3.59 18.01 0.52
CA MET A 1 2.91 17.15 1.52
C MET A 1 3.23 17.53 2.97
N LYS A 2 4.51 17.78 3.30
CA LYS A 2 4.96 18.24 4.63
C LYS A 2 4.08 19.30 5.28
N ASP A 3 3.78 20.36 4.54
CA ASP A 3 3.09 21.51 5.13
C ASP A 3 1.61 21.25 5.40
N TRP A 4 0.97 20.39 4.61
CA TRP A 4 -0.44 20.07 4.82
C TRP A 4 -0.63 19.14 6.01
N LEU A 5 0.15 18.06 6.08
CA LEU A 5 0.03 17.07 7.17
C LEU A 5 0.43 17.65 8.53
N ARG A 6 1.39 18.60 8.57
CA ARG A 6 1.73 19.34 9.79
C ARG A 6 0.62 20.26 10.27
N LYS A 7 -0.12 20.87 9.34
CA LYS A 7 -1.27 21.74 9.64
C LYS A 7 -2.53 20.95 10.03
N HIS A 8 -2.56 19.63 9.83
CA HIS A 8 -3.70 18.75 10.10
C HIS A 8 -3.32 17.57 11.01
N PRO A 9 -3.00 17.83 12.30
CA PRO A 9 -2.53 16.80 13.24
C PRO A 9 -3.56 15.70 13.54
N GLN A 10 -4.85 15.93 13.21
CA GLN A 10 -5.90 14.93 13.28
C GLN A 10 -5.70 13.75 12.32
N VAL A 11 -4.93 13.93 11.24
CA VAL A 11 -4.64 12.87 10.27
C VAL A 11 -3.50 12.00 10.79
N ARG A 12 -3.84 10.88 11.42
CA ARG A 12 -2.88 9.96 12.05
C ARG A 12 -2.25 8.96 11.07
N THR A 13 -2.94 8.66 9.98
CA THR A 13 -2.50 7.67 8.99
C THR A 13 -2.78 8.15 7.57
N ILE A 14 -1.92 7.75 6.64
CA ILE A 14 -2.09 7.89 5.20
C ILE A 14 -2.19 6.52 4.55
N ARG A 15 -2.80 6.45 3.37
CA ARG A 15 -2.80 5.25 2.52
C ARG A 15 -1.96 5.54 1.29
N VAL A 16 -1.00 4.66 1.04
CA VAL A 16 -0.28 4.62 -0.23
C VAL A 16 -0.96 3.55 -1.07
N ALA A 17 -1.16 3.80 -2.35
CA ALA A 17 -1.72 2.83 -3.28
C ALA A 17 -0.86 2.70 -4.54
N ALA A 18 -0.78 1.50 -5.08
CA ALA A 18 -0.20 1.21 -6.38
C ALA A 18 -1.14 0.24 -7.11
N ALA A 19 -1.27 0.38 -8.42
CA ALA A 19 -2.00 -0.59 -9.26
C ALA A 19 -1.00 -1.57 -9.87
N ASP A 20 -1.36 -2.85 -9.91
CA ASP A 20 -0.60 -3.85 -10.66
C ASP A 20 -0.92 -3.78 -12.17
N LEU A 21 -0.33 -4.70 -12.96
CA LEU A 21 -0.57 -4.75 -14.41
C LEU A 21 -2.01 -5.10 -14.78
N ASN A 22 -2.77 -5.70 -13.87
CA ASN A 22 -4.20 -6.00 -14.04
C ASN A 22 -5.08 -4.82 -13.62
N GLY A 23 -4.49 -3.67 -13.26
CA GLY A 23 -5.20 -2.48 -12.82
C GLY A 23 -5.77 -2.60 -11.41
N GLN A 24 -5.40 -3.62 -10.64
CA GLN A 24 -5.96 -3.85 -9.31
C GLN A 24 -5.26 -2.95 -8.29
N PRO A 25 -5.98 -2.04 -7.61
CA PRO A 25 -5.38 -1.17 -6.62
C PRO A 25 -5.02 -1.95 -5.36
N ARG A 26 -3.76 -1.85 -4.92
CA ARG A 26 -3.26 -2.39 -3.66
C ARG A 26 -2.87 -1.24 -2.76
N GLY A 27 -3.35 -1.26 -1.51
CA GLY A 27 -3.15 -0.19 -0.55
C GLY A 27 -2.35 -0.62 0.67
N LYS A 28 -1.49 0.27 1.18
CA LYS A 28 -0.78 0.11 2.46
C LYS A 28 -1.08 1.29 3.37
N ARG A 29 -1.63 1.02 4.55
CA ARG A 29 -1.87 2.06 5.58
C ARG A 29 -0.60 2.30 6.37
N ILE A 30 -0.16 3.55 6.45
CA ILE A 30 1.08 3.93 7.12
C ILE A 30 0.84 5.14 8.05
N PRO A 31 1.47 5.21 9.23
CA PRO A 31 1.44 6.40 10.07
C PRO A 31 1.98 7.65 9.36
N THR A 32 1.35 8.80 9.61
CA THR A 32 1.71 10.10 8.99
C THR A 32 3.18 10.50 9.21
N ARG A 33 3.80 10.08 10.32
CA ARG A 33 5.22 10.33 10.61
C ARG A 33 6.19 9.78 9.54
N PHE A 34 5.76 8.80 8.75
CA PHE A 34 6.57 8.22 7.68
C PHE A 34 6.25 8.82 6.29
N ALA A 35 5.32 9.77 6.17
CA ALA A 35 4.91 10.38 4.90
C ALA A 35 6.09 10.96 4.11
N ASP A 36 7.04 11.59 4.82
CA ASP A 36 8.22 12.18 4.20
C ASP A 36 9.12 11.11 3.59
N LYS A 37 9.41 10.06 4.35
CA LYS A 37 10.22 8.92 3.90
C LYS A 37 9.59 8.22 2.71
N ILE A 38 8.27 8.07 2.69
CA ILE A 38 7.54 7.45 1.57
C ILE A 38 7.71 8.29 0.29
N THR A 39 7.67 9.61 0.42
CA THR A 39 7.75 10.50 -0.76
C THR A 39 9.18 10.58 -1.31
N SER A 40 10.21 10.42 -0.47
CA SER A 40 11.63 10.45 -0.89
C SER A 40 12.16 9.07 -1.30
N ASP A 41 11.89 8.04 -0.50
CA ASP A 41 12.55 6.73 -0.59
C ASP A 41 11.60 5.63 -1.10
N GLY A 42 10.30 5.96 -1.24
CA GLY A 42 9.26 4.99 -1.52
C GLY A 42 8.89 4.13 -0.31
N THR A 43 8.02 3.14 -0.56
CA THR A 43 7.66 2.13 0.45
C THR A 43 7.55 0.77 -0.22
N ARG A 44 7.93 -0.27 0.50
CA ARG A 44 7.77 -1.64 0.01
C ARG A 44 6.29 -2.02 0.03
N PHE A 45 5.78 -2.41 -1.12
CA PHE A 45 4.54 -3.17 -1.25
C PHE A 45 4.86 -4.67 -1.19
N PRO A 46 3.96 -5.49 -0.64
CA PRO A 46 4.02 -6.93 -0.88
C PRO A 46 3.94 -7.14 -2.41
N PHE A 47 4.97 -7.77 -2.98
CA PHE A 47 5.19 -7.90 -4.42
C PHE A 47 4.11 -8.75 -5.10
N SER A 48 3.49 -9.64 -4.34
CA SER A 48 2.45 -10.55 -4.79
C SER A 48 1.67 -11.07 -3.58
N VAL A 49 0.39 -11.32 -3.78
CA VAL A 49 -0.28 -12.42 -3.08
C VAL A 49 -0.05 -13.57 -4.04
N LEU A 50 0.94 -14.43 -3.74
CA LEU A 50 1.57 -15.29 -4.75
C LEU A 50 0.62 -16.29 -5.42
N ASN A 51 -0.58 -16.49 -4.86
CA ASN A 51 -1.53 -17.51 -5.30
C ASN A 51 -2.99 -17.03 -5.21
N LEU A 52 -3.29 -15.78 -5.56
CA LEU A 52 -4.70 -15.42 -5.69
C LEU A 52 -5.16 -15.51 -7.15
N ASP A 53 -6.30 -16.14 -7.37
CA ASP A 53 -6.98 -16.18 -8.66
C ASP A 53 -7.47 -14.77 -9.09
N ILE A 54 -8.12 -14.69 -10.26
CA ILE A 54 -8.65 -13.41 -10.78
C ILE A 54 -9.71 -12.77 -9.87
N TRP A 55 -10.31 -13.55 -8.97
CA TRP A 55 -11.33 -13.13 -8.01
C TRP A 55 -10.74 -12.78 -6.63
N GLY A 56 -9.47 -13.07 -6.40
CA GLY A 56 -8.80 -12.81 -5.13
C GLY A 56 -8.91 -13.94 -4.10
N GLU A 57 -9.26 -15.16 -4.55
CA GLU A 57 -9.30 -16.38 -3.74
C GLU A 57 -8.01 -17.18 -3.89
N ASP A 58 -7.62 -17.94 -2.86
CA ASP A 58 -6.41 -18.78 -2.92
C ASP A 58 -6.58 -19.90 -3.97
N ILE A 59 -5.50 -20.27 -4.66
CA ILE A 59 -5.55 -21.33 -5.66
C ILE A 59 -5.65 -22.68 -4.93
N GLU A 60 -6.69 -23.47 -5.25
CA GLU A 60 -6.81 -24.86 -4.77
C GLU A 60 -5.51 -25.63 -5.08
N ASP A 61 -5.01 -26.37 -4.09
CA ASP A 61 -3.75 -27.14 -4.13
C ASP A 61 -2.44 -26.33 -4.29
N SER A 62 -2.41 -25.06 -3.89
CA SER A 62 -1.13 -24.32 -3.84
C SER A 62 -0.15 -24.95 -2.82
N PRO A 63 1.09 -25.29 -3.23
CA PRO A 63 2.09 -25.88 -2.34
C PRO A 63 2.85 -24.85 -1.47
N LEU A 64 2.39 -23.59 -1.44
CA LEU A 64 3.01 -22.45 -0.75
C LEU A 64 2.17 -21.97 0.43
#